data_AF-A0A285VR43-F1
#
_entry.id   AF-A0A285VR43-F1
#
_cell.length_a   1.000
_cell.length_b   1.000
_cell.length_c   1.000
_cell.angle_alpha   90.00
_cell.angle_beta   90.00
_cell.angle_gamma   90.00
#
_symmetry.space_group_name_H-M   'P 1'
#
loop_
_entity.id
_entity.type
_entity.pdbx_description
1 polymer ?
#
loop_
_entity_poly.entity_id
_entity_poly.type
_entity_poly.pdbx_seq_one_letter_code
_entity_poly.pdbx_strand_id
1 'polypeptide(L)'
;MCTYCGCEAITVIGRFMAEHTEIVNAAGSLRLACEGGNPSQVAAAVDAVGALLHPHTRAEEVGLFAVMRQQEEFTDHIDSLCAEHTTLDAQLERIAAGEHDLVDAFLHDLRHHVDREDNGLFPASAIALDGPDWDEVDRATPPVP
;
A
#
# COMPACT_ATOMS: atom_id res chain seq x y z
N MET A 1 -10.45 -1.53 6.62
CA MET A 1 -10.68 -2.59 7.64
C MET A 1 -12.06 -3.24 7.53
N CYS A 2 -12.13 -4.24 6.66
CA CYS A 2 -13.27 -5.16 6.54
C CYS A 2 -13.31 -6.12 7.74
N THR A 3 -14.25 -5.93 8.67
CA THR A 3 -14.42 -6.83 9.81
C THR A 3 -15.20 -8.12 9.45
N TYR A 4 -15.62 -8.29 8.20
CA TYR A 4 -16.59 -9.32 7.81
C TYR A 4 -15.99 -10.61 7.23
N CYS A 5 -14.77 -10.57 6.69
CA CYS A 5 -14.15 -11.73 6.04
C CYS A 5 -13.13 -12.45 6.95
N GLY A 6 -12.64 -11.82 8.03
CA GLY A 6 -11.70 -12.43 8.98
C GLY A 6 -10.28 -12.65 8.42
N CYS A 7 -9.97 -12.17 7.21
CA CYS A 7 -8.66 -12.34 6.59
C CYS A 7 -7.54 -11.63 7.37
N GLU A 8 -7.87 -10.64 8.21
CA GLU A 8 -6.94 -9.99 9.15
C GLU A 8 -6.24 -10.98 10.11
N ALA A 9 -6.81 -12.17 10.32
CA ALA A 9 -6.19 -13.23 11.11
C ALA A 9 -5.03 -13.94 10.38
N ILE A 10 -4.94 -13.81 9.06
CA ILE A 10 -3.80 -14.28 8.26
C ILE A 10 -2.66 -13.30 8.50
N THR A 11 -1.51 -13.81 8.98
CA THR A 11 -0.43 -12.97 9.54
C THR A 11 0.06 -11.89 8.57
N VAL A 12 0.30 -12.23 7.30
CA VAL A 12 0.76 -11.26 6.29
C VAL A 12 -0.31 -10.23 5.94
N ILE A 13 -1.58 -10.64 5.79
CA ILE A 13 -2.69 -9.70 5.52
C ILE A 13 -2.90 -8.76 6.70
N GLY A 14 -2.97 -9.30 7.92
CA GLY A 14 -3.14 -8.49 9.13
C GLY A 14 -2.02 -7.46 9.29
N ARG A 15 -0.79 -7.81 8.89
CA ARG A 15 0.32 -6.87 8.82
C ARG A 15 0.09 -5.78 7.78
N PHE A 16 -0.22 -6.12 6.52
CA PHE A 16 -0.42 -5.12 5.46
C PHE A 16 -1.56 -4.15 5.80
N MET A 17 -2.67 -4.64 6.37
CA MET A 17 -3.77 -3.78 6.85
C MET A 17 -3.35 -2.84 7.99
N ALA A 18 -2.43 -3.27 8.87
CA ALA A 18 -1.88 -2.41 9.91
C ALA A 18 -0.96 -1.33 9.29
N GLU A 19 -0.10 -1.71 8.35
CA GLU A 19 0.78 -0.79 7.61
C GLU A 19 -0.05 0.24 6.82
N HIS A 20 -1.16 -0.16 6.17
CA HIS A 20 -2.11 0.75 5.53
C HIS A 20 -2.61 1.85 6.47
N THR A 21 -2.93 1.48 7.71
CA THR A 21 -3.38 2.45 8.72
C THR A 21 -2.28 3.46 9.04
N GLU A 22 -1.03 3.00 9.18
CA GLU A 22 0.12 3.86 9.44
C GLU A 22 0.42 4.80 8.27
N ILE A 23 0.41 4.29 7.04
CA ILE A 23 0.61 5.06 5.81
C ILE A 23 -0.48 6.14 5.66
N VAL A 24 -1.75 5.78 5.85
CA VAL A 24 -2.88 6.72 5.78
C VAL A 24 -2.76 7.83 6.83
N ASN A 25 -2.30 7.51 8.04
CA ASN A 25 -2.06 8.49 9.11
C ASN A 25 -0.89 9.43 8.77
N ALA A 26 0.22 8.89 8.28
CA ALA A 26 1.37 9.67 7.84
C ALA A 26 0.99 10.61 6.68
N ALA A 27 0.21 10.12 5.72
CA ALA A 27 -0.30 10.91 4.61
C ALA A 27 -1.25 12.04 5.07
N GLY A 28 -2.02 11.83 6.14
CA GLY A 28 -2.77 12.90 6.79
C GLY A 28 -1.88 14.02 7.33
N SER A 29 -0.73 13.65 7.90
CA SER A 29 0.27 14.62 8.38
C SER A 29 0.98 15.35 7.24
N LEU A 30 1.23 14.67 6.10
CA LEU A 30 1.73 15.30 4.88
C LEU A 30 0.79 16.41 4.39
N ARG A 31 -0.52 16.15 4.34
CA ARG A 31 -1.50 17.18 3.99
C ARG A 31 -1.43 18.40 4.91
N LEU A 32 -1.37 18.20 6.22
CA LEU A 32 -1.24 19.31 7.16
C LEU A 32 0.05 20.12 6.93
N ALA A 33 1.16 19.44 6.60
CA ALA A 33 2.41 20.11 6.25
C ALA A 33 2.29 20.94 4.95
N CYS A 34 1.63 20.40 3.92
CA CYS A 34 1.36 21.10 2.66
C CYS A 34 0.48 22.34 2.88
N GLU A 35 -0.59 22.24 3.68
CA GLU A 35 -1.46 23.37 4.05
C GLU A 35 -0.72 24.46 4.84
N GLY A 36 0.25 24.07 5.68
CA GLY A 36 1.12 25.00 6.41
C GLY A 36 2.15 25.73 5.54
N GLY A 37 2.44 25.21 4.34
CA GLY A 37 3.29 25.85 3.34
C GLY A 37 4.79 25.93 3.70
N ASN A 38 5.26 25.17 4.70
CA ASN A 38 6.66 25.14 5.09
C ASN A 38 7.41 24.00 4.34
N PRO A 39 8.31 24.33 3.38
CA PRO A 39 8.95 23.30 2.54
C PRO A 39 9.75 22.26 3.32
N SER A 40 10.37 22.63 4.45
CA SER A 40 11.13 21.66 5.26
C SER A 40 10.24 20.69 6.01
N GLN A 41 9.04 21.14 6.42
CA GLN A 41 8.04 20.26 7.05
C GLN A 41 7.42 19.33 6.01
N VAL A 42 7.16 19.83 4.80
CA VAL A 42 6.67 18.99 3.69
C VAL A 42 7.70 17.92 3.34
N ALA A 43 8.98 18.28 3.18
CA ALA A 43 10.04 17.32 2.89
C ALA A 43 10.13 16.23 3.97
N ALA A 44 10.12 16.61 5.25
CA ALA A 44 10.14 15.63 6.34
C ALA A 44 8.90 14.72 6.37
N ALA A 45 7.72 15.26 6.03
CA ALA A 45 6.50 14.46 5.96
C ALA A 45 6.48 13.53 4.74
N VAL A 46 7.02 13.96 3.59
CA VAL A 46 7.22 13.09 2.43
C VAL A 46 8.16 11.94 2.78
N ASP A 47 9.31 12.23 3.41
CA ASP A 47 10.25 11.20 3.84
C ASP A 47 9.58 10.19 4.80
N ALA A 48 8.73 10.67 5.71
CA ALA A 48 7.98 9.81 6.63
C ALA A 48 6.96 8.91 5.91
N VAL A 49 6.24 9.42 4.91
CA VAL A 49 5.31 8.62 4.09
C VAL A 49 6.09 7.58 3.27
N GLY A 50 7.16 7.99 2.58
CA GLY A 50 7.97 7.10 1.75
C GLY A 50 8.67 6.01 2.56
N ALA A 51 9.08 6.30 3.80
CA ALA A 51 9.67 5.30 4.70
C ALA A 51 8.69 4.18 5.09
N LEU A 52 7.38 4.41 4.99
CA LEU A 52 6.34 3.41 5.23
C LEU A 52 5.85 2.79 3.93
N LEU A 53 5.56 3.61 2.91
CA LEU A 53 4.96 3.18 1.65
C LEU A 53 5.89 2.27 0.83
N HIS A 54 7.14 2.65 0.61
CA HIS A 54 8.06 1.87 -0.23
C HIS A 54 8.35 0.44 0.28
N PRO A 55 8.65 0.21 1.58
CA PRO A 55 8.87 -1.16 2.04
C PRO A 55 7.58 -1.99 2.02
N HIS A 56 6.42 -1.37 2.22
CA HIS A 56 5.11 -2.01 2.18
C HIS A 56 4.77 -2.50 0.76
N THR A 57 4.77 -1.60 -0.24
CA THR A 57 4.45 -1.95 -1.63
C THR A 57 5.44 -2.98 -2.19
N ARG A 58 6.72 -2.86 -1.82
CA ARG A 58 7.73 -3.88 -2.15
C ARG A 58 7.38 -5.24 -1.56
N ALA A 59 6.93 -5.29 -0.31
CA ALA A 59 6.62 -6.54 0.37
C ALA A 59 5.42 -7.23 -0.28
N GLU A 60 4.42 -6.47 -0.70
CA GLU A 60 3.26 -6.96 -1.45
C GLU A 60 3.67 -7.53 -2.80
N GLU A 61 4.41 -6.75 -3.59
CA GLU A 61 4.82 -7.10 -4.95
C GLU A 61 5.65 -8.39 -5.01
N VAL A 62 6.62 -8.54 -4.12
CA VAL A 62 7.48 -9.73 -4.09
C VAL A 62 6.85 -10.91 -3.34
N GLY A 63 5.86 -10.64 -2.50
CA GLY A 63 5.17 -11.61 -1.66
C GLY A 63 3.82 -12.01 -2.24
N LEU A 64 2.75 -11.49 -1.63
CA LEU A 64 1.37 -11.86 -1.95
C LEU A 64 1.03 -11.69 -3.43
N PHE A 65 1.45 -10.59 -4.05
CA PHE A 65 1.08 -10.29 -5.44
C PHE A 65 1.78 -11.22 -6.41
N ALA A 66 3.05 -11.55 -6.17
CA ALA A 66 3.78 -12.49 -7.01
C ALA A 66 3.09 -13.86 -7.07
N VAL A 67 2.56 -14.34 -5.94
CA VAL A 67 1.82 -15.62 -5.86
C VAL A 67 0.44 -15.49 -6.49
N MET A 68 -0.34 -14.46 -6.14
CA MET A 68 -1.66 -14.21 -6.74
C MET A 68 -1.59 -14.07 -8.27
N ARG A 69 -0.54 -13.44 -8.79
CA ARG A 69 -0.33 -13.24 -10.23
C ARG A 69 -0.08 -14.55 -10.99
N GLN A 70 0.24 -15.66 -10.32
CA GLN A 70 0.35 -16.97 -10.97
C GLN A 70 -1.02 -17.49 -11.45
N GLN A 71 -2.10 -16.97 -10.89
CA GLN A 71 -3.47 -17.28 -11.29
C GLN A 71 -3.91 -16.31 -12.41
N GLU A 72 -4.31 -16.86 -13.56
CA GLU A 72 -4.66 -16.08 -14.76
C GLU A 72 -5.75 -15.04 -14.47
N GLU A 73 -6.72 -15.37 -13.61
CA GLU A 73 -7.84 -14.48 -13.28
C GLU A 73 -7.42 -13.21 -12.50
N PHE A 74 -6.27 -13.23 -11.82
CA PHE A 74 -5.78 -12.10 -11.03
C PHE A 74 -4.69 -11.28 -11.74
N THR A 75 -4.14 -11.76 -12.85
CA THR A 75 -2.96 -11.15 -13.50
C THR A 75 -3.16 -9.66 -13.80
N ASP A 76 -4.22 -9.31 -14.51
CA ASP A 76 -4.51 -7.92 -14.89
C ASP A 76 -4.80 -7.03 -13.66
N HIS A 77 -5.43 -7.61 -12.63
CA HIS A 77 -5.75 -6.88 -11.41
C HIS A 77 -4.49 -6.56 -10.61
N ILE A 78 -3.56 -7.51 -10.48
CA ILE A 78 -2.26 -7.32 -9.84
C ILE A 78 -1.42 -6.31 -10.63
N ASP A 79 -1.33 -6.43 -11.95
CA ASP A 79 -0.58 -5.48 -12.78
C ASP A 79 -1.13 -4.05 -12.63
N SER A 80 -2.45 -3.90 -12.45
CA SER A 80 -3.06 -2.61 -12.13
C SER A 80 -2.69 -2.08 -10.75
N LEU A 81 -2.56 -2.91 -9.71
CA LEU A 81 -2.16 -2.46 -8.36
C LEU A 81 -0.69 -2.02 -8.33
N CYS A 82 0.21 -2.78 -8.98
CA CYS A 82 1.61 -2.36 -9.11
C CYS A 82 1.77 -1.03 -9.87
N ALA A 83 0.90 -0.78 -10.86
CA ALA A 83 0.89 0.51 -11.56
C ALA A 83 0.39 1.67 -10.66
N GLU A 84 -0.52 1.39 -9.72
CA GLU A 84 -0.93 2.35 -8.69
C GLU A 84 0.23 2.69 -7.75
N HIS A 85 1.03 1.71 -7.31
CA HIS A 85 2.25 1.97 -6.52
C HIS A 85 3.18 2.97 -7.21
N THR A 86 3.47 2.73 -8.49
CA THR A 86 4.33 3.62 -9.30
C THR A 86 3.73 5.03 -9.40
N THR A 87 2.40 5.12 -9.47
CA THR A 87 1.70 6.41 -9.53
C THR A 87 1.81 7.17 -8.21
N LEU A 88 1.63 6.47 -7.07
CA LEU A 88 1.76 7.05 -5.73
C LEU A 88 3.18 7.57 -5.48
N ASP A 89 4.20 6.80 -5.86
CA ASP A 89 5.61 7.22 -5.75
C ASP A 89 5.89 8.49 -6.56
N ALA A 90 5.43 8.53 -7.82
CA ALA A 90 5.62 9.69 -8.69
C ALA A 90 4.88 10.93 -8.16
N GLN A 91 3.70 10.77 -7.55
CA GLN A 91 2.99 11.87 -6.91
C GLN A 91 3.75 12.37 -5.67
N LEU A 92 4.26 11.46 -4.85
CA LEU A 92 5.01 11.79 -3.64
C LEU A 92 6.31 12.55 -3.97
N GLU A 93 7.02 12.15 -5.02
CA GLU A 93 8.19 12.87 -5.55
C GLU A 93 7.85 14.29 -6.02
N ARG A 94 6.73 14.47 -6.72
CA ARG A 94 6.28 15.79 -7.19
C ARG A 94 5.86 16.70 -6.04
N ILE A 95 5.22 16.15 -5.01
CA ILE A 95 4.91 16.89 -3.78
C ILE A 95 6.21 17.35 -3.11
N ALA A 96 7.23 16.48 -3.01
CA ALA A 96 8.54 16.85 -2.48
C ALA A 96 9.22 17.97 -3.30
N ALA A 97 9.00 17.98 -4.61
CA ALA A 97 9.49 19.02 -5.52
C ALA A 97 8.72 20.36 -5.43
N GLY A 98 7.69 20.44 -4.59
CA GLY A 98 6.94 21.67 -4.31
C GLY A 98 5.56 21.74 -4.96
N GLU A 99 5.10 20.69 -5.66
CA GLU A 99 3.74 20.63 -6.21
C GLU A 99 2.71 20.27 -5.13
N HIS A 100 2.62 21.07 -4.06
CA HIS A 100 1.81 20.77 -2.88
C HIS A 100 0.31 20.63 -3.17
N ASP A 101 -0.20 21.26 -4.23
CA ASP A 101 -1.60 21.14 -4.65
C ASP A 101 -1.99 19.71 -5.07
N LEU A 102 -1.01 18.83 -5.33
CA LEU A 102 -1.24 17.41 -5.62
C LEU A 102 -1.59 16.59 -4.38
N VAL A 103 -1.44 17.12 -3.16
CA VAL A 103 -1.58 16.31 -1.94
C VAL A 103 -2.98 15.71 -1.81
N ASP A 104 -4.03 16.42 -2.20
CA ASP A 104 -5.39 15.89 -2.15
C ASP A 104 -5.63 14.76 -3.17
N ALA A 105 -4.99 14.84 -4.35
CA ALA A 105 -5.03 13.77 -5.33
C ALA A 105 -4.28 12.52 -4.86
N PHE A 106 -3.06 12.70 -4.34
CA PHE A 106 -2.28 11.62 -3.70
C PHE A 106 -3.08 10.94 -2.58
N LEU A 107 -3.71 11.74 -1.74
CA LEU A 107 -4.55 11.24 -0.66
C LEU A 107 -5.76 10.46 -1.16
N HIS A 108 -6.38 10.88 -2.26
CA HIS A 108 -7.51 10.16 -2.86
C HIS A 108 -7.04 8.80 -3.41
N ASP A 109 -5.99 8.81 -4.22
CA ASP A 109 -5.45 7.63 -4.89
C ASP A 109 -4.94 6.61 -3.87
N LEU A 110 -4.27 7.07 -2.81
CA LEU A 110 -3.82 6.20 -1.71
C LEU A 110 -5.00 5.49 -1.04
N ARG A 111 -6.12 6.17 -0.77
CA ARG A 111 -7.26 5.52 -0.11
C ARG A 111 -8.01 4.59 -1.06
N HIS A 112 -8.07 4.94 -2.34
CA HIS A 112 -8.64 4.07 -3.35
C HIS A 112 -7.83 2.77 -3.48
N HIS A 113 -6.51 2.89 -3.51
CA HIS A 113 -5.58 1.77 -3.54
C HIS A 113 -5.74 0.87 -2.31
N VAL A 114 -5.66 1.44 -1.10
CA VAL A 114 -5.91 0.71 0.16
C VAL A 114 -7.26 0.01 0.16
N ASP A 115 -8.33 0.66 -0.33
CA ASP A 115 -9.66 0.05 -0.40
C ASP A 115 -9.73 -1.16 -1.34
N ARG A 116 -9.09 -1.06 -2.51
CA ARG A 116 -9.01 -2.16 -3.48
C ARG A 116 -8.32 -3.39 -2.90
N GLU A 117 -7.40 -3.21 -1.97
CA GLU A 117 -6.67 -4.30 -1.33
C GLU A 117 -7.40 -4.82 -0.10
N ASP A 118 -7.65 -3.95 0.88
CA ASP A 118 -8.33 -4.29 2.14
C ASP A 118 -9.69 -4.97 1.91
N ASN A 119 -10.44 -4.47 0.94
CA ASN A 119 -11.83 -4.88 0.68
C ASN A 119 -11.98 -5.68 -0.62
N GLY A 120 -10.91 -5.85 -1.39
CA GLY A 120 -10.91 -6.60 -2.65
C GLY A 120 -9.89 -7.74 -2.66
N LEU A 121 -8.63 -7.42 -2.93
CA LEU A 121 -7.59 -8.42 -3.13
C LEU A 121 -7.33 -9.29 -1.89
N PHE A 122 -7.22 -8.72 -0.69
CA PHE A 122 -6.89 -9.50 0.50
C PHE A 122 -7.97 -10.53 0.85
N PRO A 123 -9.28 -10.17 0.90
CA PRO A 123 -10.33 -11.18 1.04
C PRO A 123 -10.33 -12.23 -0.08
N ALA A 124 -10.07 -11.83 -1.33
CA ALA A 124 -10.00 -12.77 -2.44
C ALA A 124 -8.85 -13.77 -2.28
N SER A 125 -7.66 -13.30 -1.87
CA SER A 125 -6.49 -14.16 -1.62
C SER A 125 -6.74 -15.17 -0.51
N ALA A 126 -7.46 -14.78 0.55
CA ALA A 126 -7.84 -15.69 1.64
C ALA A 126 -8.74 -16.86 1.18
N ILE A 127 -9.45 -16.70 0.07
CA ILE A 127 -10.31 -17.74 -0.51
C ILE A 127 -9.55 -18.54 -1.59
N ALA A 128 -8.73 -17.85 -2.38
CA ALA A 128 -8.07 -18.41 -3.55
C ALA A 128 -6.80 -19.21 -3.22
N LEU A 129 -6.03 -18.80 -2.20
CA LEU A 129 -4.75 -19.40 -1.86
C LEU A 129 -4.90 -20.57 -0.87
N ASP A 130 -4.13 -21.63 -1.11
CA ASP A 130 -4.03 -22.77 -0.21
C ASP A 130 -2.75 -22.75 0.65
N GLY A 131 -2.53 -23.80 1.44
CA GLY A 131 -1.40 -23.87 2.39
C GLY A 131 -0.03 -23.67 1.72
N PRO A 132 0.33 -24.47 0.69
CA PRO A 132 1.55 -24.26 -0.10
C PRO A 132 1.71 -22.85 -0.66
N ASP A 133 0.62 -22.22 -1.13
CA ASP A 133 0.67 -20.84 -1.63
C ASP A 133 1.04 -19.86 -0.50
N TRP A 134 0.41 -20.00 0.67
CA TRP A 134 0.73 -19.17 1.85
C TRP A 134 2.16 -19.38 2.34
N ASP A 135 2.68 -20.62 2.32
CA ASP A 135 4.08 -20.90 2.63
C ASP A 135 5.05 -20.20 1.65
N GLU A 136 4.65 -20.03 0.38
CA GLU A 136 5.41 -19.28 -0.61
C GLU A 136 5.35 -17.77 -0.34
N VAL A 137 4.17 -17.23 -0.06
CA VAL A 137 3.97 -15.83 0.32
C VAL A 137 4.85 -15.48 1.52
N ASP A 138 4.78 -16.27 2.60
CA ASP A 138 5.54 -16.01 3.83
C ASP A 138 7.05 -16.06 3.60
N ARG A 139 7.52 -16.98 2.75
CA ARG A 139 8.95 -17.10 2.41
C ARG A 139 9.45 -15.95 1.55
N ALA A 140 8.64 -15.45 0.63
CA ALA A 140 9.02 -14.40 -0.29
C ALA A 140 8.85 -12.99 0.33
N THR A 141 7.92 -12.84 1.28
CA THR A 141 7.62 -11.57 1.93
C THR A 141 8.76 -11.14 2.86
N PRO A 142 9.38 -9.97 2.63
CA PRO A 142 10.40 -9.42 3.53
C PRO A 142 9.81 -9.17 4.92
N PRO A 143 10.58 -9.32 6.01
CA PRO A 143 10.10 -8.95 7.34
C PRO A 143 9.80 -7.45 7.45
N VAL A 144 9.12 -7.05 8.52
CA VAL A 144 8.93 -5.63 8.87
C VAL A 144 10.32 -4.94 8.94
N PRO A 145 10.47 -3.72 8.38
CA PRO A 145 11.72 -2.95 8.44
C PRO A 145 12.27 -2.72 9.85
#